data_AF-T2II76-F1
#
_entry.id   AF-T2II76-F1
#
_cell.length_a   1.000
_cell.length_b   1.000
_cell.length_c   1.000
_cell.angle_alpha   90.00
_cell.angle_beta   90.00
_cell.angle_gamma   90.00
#
_symmetry.space_group_name_H-M   'P 1'
#
loop_
_entity.id
_entity.type
_entity.pdbx_description
1 polymer ?
#
loop_
_entity_poly.entity_id
_entity_poly.type
_entity_poly.pdbx_seq_one_letter_code
_entity_poly.pdbx_strand_id
1 'polypeptide(L)'
;MRGLEISDHFSKSISLSKKTVQIVYLDDASEVIKYYKMRGGIEAMFRDYKSGGYNLEGNKANTHRLTNLILLIAIAYTASALKGKSIKNKGYQKYISRLTEPKKYVRRHSDFWVGLYGQSWILAWDFCSGI
;
A
#
# COMPACT_ATOMS: atom_id res chain seq x y z
N MET A 1 23.50 -7.53 -48.04
CA MET A 1 24.51 -7.19 -47.01
C MET A 1 23.79 -6.92 -45.70
N ARG A 2 24.05 -7.81 -44.72
CA ARG A 2 23.75 -7.76 -43.28
C ARG A 2 22.29 -7.53 -42.87
N GLY A 3 21.55 -8.63 -42.81
CA GLY A 3 20.50 -8.79 -41.81
C GLY A 3 21.13 -8.65 -40.42
N LEU A 4 20.55 -7.77 -39.62
CA LEU A 4 20.90 -7.62 -38.22
C LEU A 4 20.10 -8.69 -37.47
N GLU A 5 20.75 -9.82 -37.21
CA GLU A 5 20.27 -10.83 -36.26
C GLU A 5 20.15 -10.15 -34.90
N ILE A 6 18.91 -9.78 -34.53
CA ILE A 6 18.58 -9.45 -33.16
C ILE A 6 18.57 -10.79 -32.44
N SER A 7 19.66 -11.03 -31.70
CA SER A 7 19.91 -12.26 -30.97
C SER A 7 18.70 -12.71 -30.16
N ASP A 8 18.43 -14.01 -30.23
CA ASP A 8 17.38 -14.76 -29.55
C ASP A 8 17.49 -14.78 -28.01
N HIS A 9 18.10 -13.76 -27.40
CA HIS A 9 18.28 -13.64 -25.95
C HIS A 9 17.20 -12.82 -25.24
N PHE A 10 16.20 -12.29 -25.96
CA PHE A 10 15.12 -11.50 -25.36
C PHE A 10 13.81 -12.28 -25.33
N SER A 11 13.77 -13.35 -24.53
CA SER A 11 12.52 -14.05 -24.22
C SER A 11 11.63 -13.13 -23.37
N LYS A 12 10.87 -12.26 -24.04
CA LYS A 12 9.81 -11.44 -23.44
C LYS A 12 8.67 -12.37 -23.05
N SER A 13 8.59 -12.72 -21.76
CA SER A 13 7.44 -13.41 -21.20
C SER A 13 6.19 -12.51 -21.30
N ILE A 14 5.32 -12.81 -22.26
CA ILE A 14 4.02 -12.15 -22.46
C ILE A 14 2.92 -13.07 -21.92
N SER A 15 2.30 -12.72 -20.78
CA SER A 15 1.08 -13.34 -20.23
C SER A 15 0.74 -12.70 -18.86
N LEU A 16 -0.50 -12.39 -18.41
CA LEU A 16 -1.87 -12.52 -18.93
C LEU A 16 -2.84 -11.58 -18.18
N SER A 17 -3.69 -10.86 -18.93
CA SER A 17 -5.13 -10.64 -18.72
C SER A 17 -5.64 -9.84 -19.93
N LYS A 18 -6.77 -10.24 -20.52
CA LYS A 18 -7.35 -9.65 -21.75
C LYS A 18 -7.42 -8.11 -21.65
N LYS A 19 -6.43 -7.41 -22.23
CA LYS A 19 -6.28 -5.93 -22.45
C LYS A 19 -5.03 -5.25 -21.89
N THR A 20 -4.11 -5.90 -21.17
CA THR A 20 -2.91 -5.20 -20.65
C THR A 20 -1.60 -5.91 -21.04
N VAL A 21 -0.70 -5.17 -21.71
CA VAL A 21 0.68 -5.60 -22.00
C VAL A 21 1.61 -5.03 -20.94
N GLN A 22 2.48 -5.87 -20.37
CA GLN A 22 3.54 -5.46 -19.45
C GLN A 22 4.89 -5.79 -20.08
N ILE A 23 5.83 -4.86 -20.03
CA ILE A 23 7.23 -5.08 -20.44
C ILE A 23 8.02 -5.29 -19.15
N VAL A 24 8.55 -6.49 -18.95
CA VAL A 24 9.25 -6.85 -17.72
C VAL A 24 10.53 -7.62 -18.06
N TYR A 25 11.55 -7.46 -17.21
CA TYR A 25 12.83 -8.17 -17.27
C TYR A 25 12.86 -9.43 -16.38
N LEU A 26 11.69 -9.92 -15.96
CA LEU A 26 11.56 -11.09 -15.09
C LEU A 26 11.17 -12.30 -15.95
N ASP A 27 11.83 -13.42 -15.71
CA ASP A 27 11.62 -14.64 -16.49
C ASP A 27 10.39 -15.44 -16.03
N ASP A 28 10.03 -15.35 -14.74
CA ASP A 28 8.87 -16.05 -14.18
C ASP A 28 7.57 -15.23 -14.25
N ALA A 29 6.59 -15.75 -14.97
CA ALA A 29 5.28 -15.11 -15.11
C ALA A 29 4.53 -14.99 -13.78
N SER A 30 4.73 -15.91 -12.83
CA SER A 30 4.06 -15.85 -11.52
C SER A 30 4.60 -14.70 -10.67
N GLU A 31 5.90 -14.47 -10.71
CA GLU A 31 6.56 -13.30 -10.12
C GLU A 31 6.09 -11.99 -10.74
N VAL A 32 6.00 -11.91 -12.06
CA VAL A 32 5.47 -10.73 -12.78
C VAL A 32 4.07 -10.39 -12.25
N ILE A 33 3.18 -11.37 -12.18
CA ILE A 33 1.81 -11.18 -11.67
C ILE A 33 1.82 -10.76 -10.19
N LYS A 34 2.69 -11.36 -9.37
CA LYS A 34 2.83 -11.03 -7.95
C LYS A 34 3.25 -9.57 -7.77
N TYR A 35 4.31 -9.12 -8.43
CA TYR A 35 4.78 -7.73 -8.32
C TYR A 35 3.79 -6.73 -8.90
N TYR A 36 3.14 -7.07 -10.01
CA TYR A 36 2.09 -6.21 -10.58
C TYR A 36 0.92 -6.01 -9.60
N LYS A 37 0.50 -7.07 -8.90
CA LYS A 37 -0.54 -6.97 -7.85
C LYS A 37 -0.11 -6.08 -6.67
N MET A 38 1.19 -6.01 -6.36
CA MET A 38 1.71 -5.16 -5.28
C MET A 38 1.60 -3.66 -5.58
N ARG A 39 1.46 -3.25 -6.85
CA ARG A 39 1.27 -1.84 -7.26
C ARG A 39 0.13 -1.15 -6.51
N GLY A 40 -0.96 -1.87 -6.24
CA GLY A 40 -2.11 -1.32 -5.51
C GLY A 40 -1.78 -0.82 -4.10
N GLY A 41 -0.65 -1.26 -3.52
CA GLY A 41 -0.15 -0.73 -2.24
C GLY A 41 0.24 0.75 -2.32
N ILE A 42 0.79 1.20 -3.45
CA ILE A 42 1.17 2.61 -3.65
C ILE A 42 -0.07 3.51 -3.75
N GLU A 43 -1.12 3.04 -4.43
CA GLU A 43 -2.40 3.77 -4.50
C GLU A 43 -3.05 3.92 -3.12
N ALA A 44 -2.95 2.87 -2.28
CA ALA A 44 -3.40 2.94 -0.89
C ALA A 44 -2.59 3.97 -0.10
N MET A 45 -1.27 4.00 -0.25
CA MET A 45 -0.40 5.00 0.38
C MET A 45 -0.78 6.43 -0.03
N PHE A 46 -0.99 6.68 -1.32
CA PHE A 46 -1.40 8.01 -1.79
C PHE A 46 -2.77 8.43 -1.24
N ARG A 47 -3.71 7.50 -1.12
CA ARG A 47 -5.01 7.79 -0.50
C ARG A 47 -4.85 8.20 0.96
N ASP A 48 -4.01 7.50 1.71
CA ASP A 48 -3.76 7.75 3.14
C ASP A 48 -3.00 9.08 3.36
N TYR A 49 -2.19 9.53 2.41
CA TYR A 49 -1.54 10.86 2.47
C TYR A 49 -2.48 12.02 2.16
N LYS A 50 -3.52 11.78 1.35
CA LYS A 50 -4.52 12.78 0.96
C LYS A 50 -5.67 12.81 1.98
N SER A 51 -6.87 13.12 1.53
CA SER A 51 -8.09 13.15 2.35
C SER A 51 -8.44 11.83 3.06
N GLY A 52 -7.86 10.70 2.65
CA GLY A 52 -8.08 9.40 3.29
C GLY A 52 -7.33 9.18 4.61
N GLY A 53 -6.40 10.07 4.98
CA GLY A 53 -5.65 10.00 6.23
C GLY A 53 -5.13 11.37 6.66
N TYR A 54 -3.86 11.66 6.38
CA TYR A 54 -3.17 12.86 6.87
C TYR A 54 -3.64 14.20 6.25
N ASN A 55 -4.53 14.15 5.26
CA ASN A 55 -5.15 15.31 4.62
C ASN A 55 -4.15 16.35 4.09
N LEU A 56 -3.09 15.90 3.41
CA LEU A 56 -2.08 16.80 2.84
C LEU A 56 -2.66 17.79 1.82
N GLU A 57 -3.71 17.43 1.09
CA GLU A 57 -4.37 18.30 0.10
C GLU A 57 -5.08 19.50 0.76
N GLY A 58 -5.52 19.36 2.01
CA GLY A 58 -6.14 20.45 2.77
C GLY A 58 -5.14 21.33 3.53
N ASN A 59 -3.85 20.96 3.53
CA ASN A 59 -2.84 21.67 4.29
C ASN A 59 -2.37 22.95 3.56
N LYS A 60 -2.35 24.08 4.27
CA LYS A 60 -1.91 25.39 3.76
C LYS A 60 -0.46 25.72 4.15
N ALA A 61 0.37 24.70 4.35
CA ALA A 61 1.78 24.88 4.71
C ALA A 61 2.59 25.46 3.55
N ASN A 62 3.58 26.31 3.85
CA ASN A 62 4.58 26.75 2.88
C ASN A 62 5.51 25.59 2.47
N THR A 63 6.28 25.74 1.39
CA THR A 63 7.12 24.67 0.83
C THR A 63 8.07 24.05 1.84
N HIS A 64 8.75 24.87 2.66
CA HIS A 64 9.69 24.38 3.67
C HIS A 64 8.99 23.54 4.75
N ARG A 65 7.86 24.03 5.28
CA ARG A 65 7.05 23.31 6.27
C ARG A 65 6.44 22.04 5.68
N LEU A 66 6.02 22.08 4.41
CA LEU A 66 5.47 20.93 3.71
C LEU A 66 6.52 19.83 3.55
N THR A 67 7.75 20.16 3.15
CA THR A 67 8.85 19.18 3.05
C THR A 67 9.12 18.49 4.38
N ASN A 68 9.23 19.26 5.46
CA ASN A 68 9.43 18.72 6.80
C ASN A 68 8.25 17.85 7.26
N LEU A 69 7.03 18.27 6.95
CA LEU A 69 5.83 17.50 7.27
C LEU A 69 5.76 16.18 6.51
N ILE A 70 6.12 16.17 5.22
CA ILE A 70 6.16 14.93 4.41
C ILE A 70 7.16 13.95 5.02
N LEU A 71 8.33 14.42 5.47
CA LEU A 71 9.31 13.57 6.14
C LEU A 71 8.75 12.96 7.43
N LEU A 72 8.13 13.77 8.28
CA LEU A 72 7.50 13.29 9.53
C LEU A 72 6.39 12.28 9.25
N ILE A 73 5.54 12.57 8.25
CA ILE A 73 4.49 11.67 7.80
C ILE A 73 5.06 10.36 7.28
N ALA A 74 6.17 10.37 6.54
CA ALA A 74 6.78 9.14 6.03
C ALA A 74 7.26 8.22 7.17
N ILE A 75 7.86 8.80 8.22
CA ILE A 75 8.29 8.06 9.42
C ILE A 75 7.07 7.50 10.16
N ALA A 76 6.09 8.35 10.47
CA ALA A 76 4.87 7.95 11.18
C ALA A 76 4.07 6.90 10.40
N TYR A 77 3.91 7.08 9.08
CA TYR A 77 3.24 6.14 8.19
C TYR A 77 3.92 4.76 8.20
N THR A 78 5.26 4.73 8.13
CA THR A 78 6.03 3.48 8.18
C THR A 78 5.81 2.75 9.50
N ALA A 79 5.86 3.47 10.63
CA ALA A 79 5.61 2.88 11.95
C ALA A 79 4.20 2.29 12.07
N SER A 80 3.17 3.06 11.69
CA SER A 80 1.78 2.59 11.70
C SER A 80 1.55 1.43 10.72
N ALA A 81 2.15 1.45 9.53
CA ALA A 81 2.02 0.37 8.56
C ALA A 81 2.65 -0.93 9.06
N LEU A 82 3.83 -0.88 9.70
CA LEU A 82 4.46 -2.05 10.32
C LEU A 82 3.58 -2.62 11.45
N LYS A 83 3.02 -1.75 12.30
CA LYS A 83 2.10 -2.17 13.36
C LYS A 83 0.84 -2.82 12.80
N GLY A 84 0.22 -2.22 11.79
CA GLY A 84 -0.95 -2.76 11.13
C GLY A 84 -0.68 -4.09 10.44
N LYS A 85 0.47 -4.25 9.80
CA LYS A 85 0.92 -5.54 9.24
C LYS A 85 1.04 -6.60 10.34
N SER A 86 1.62 -6.26 11.50
CA SER A 86 1.68 -7.16 12.66
C SER A 86 0.28 -7.57 13.15
N ILE A 87 -0.65 -6.62 13.29
CA ILE A 87 -2.04 -6.86 13.67
C ILE A 87 -2.74 -7.81 12.69
N LYS A 88 -2.53 -7.61 11.39
CA LYS A 88 -3.10 -8.46 10.33
C LYS A 88 -2.55 -9.86 10.38
N ASN A 89 -1.23 -10.01 10.55
CA ASN A 89 -0.58 -11.30 10.66
C ASN A 89 -1.08 -12.10 11.88
N LYS A 90 -1.43 -11.43 12.98
CA LYS A 90 -2.02 -12.06 14.17
C LYS A 90 -3.52 -12.37 14.01
N GLY A 91 -4.17 -11.95 12.93
CA GLY A 91 -5.60 -12.15 12.71
C GLY A 91 -6.51 -11.22 13.54
N TYR A 92 -5.96 -10.20 14.19
CA TYR A 92 -6.71 -9.29 15.06
C TYR A 92 -7.43 -8.16 14.30
N GLN A 93 -7.21 -8.04 12.99
CA GLN A 93 -7.86 -7.03 12.16
C GLN A 93 -9.40 -7.02 12.32
N LYS A 94 -10.02 -8.20 12.51
CA LYS A 94 -11.48 -8.35 12.63
C LYS A 94 -12.08 -7.64 13.86
N TYR A 95 -11.28 -7.39 14.89
CA TYR A 95 -11.70 -6.68 16.10
C TYR A 95 -11.50 -5.16 16.00
N ILE A 96 -10.65 -4.72 15.08
CA ILE A 96 -10.23 -3.32 14.95
C ILE A 96 -10.92 -2.63 13.77
N SER A 97 -11.18 -3.36 12.68
CA SER A 97 -11.65 -2.80 11.42
C SER A 97 -12.71 -3.67 10.76
N ARG A 98 -13.54 -3.05 9.91
CA ARG A 98 -14.54 -3.78 9.13
C ARG A 98 -13.85 -4.73 8.14
N LEU A 99 -14.36 -5.96 8.07
CA LEU A 99 -13.90 -6.96 7.11
C LEU A 99 -14.17 -6.52 5.66
N THR A 100 -13.31 -6.98 4.74
CA THR A 100 -13.49 -6.70 3.31
C THR A 100 -14.58 -7.61 2.76
N GLU A 101 -15.52 -7.02 2.01
CA GLU A 101 -16.63 -7.75 1.39
C GLU A 101 -16.10 -8.72 0.32
N PRO A 102 -16.68 -9.93 0.18
CA PRO A 102 -16.17 -10.98 -0.71
C PRO A 102 -16.15 -10.59 -2.19
N LYS A 103 -16.93 -9.58 -2.61
CA LYS A 103 -16.98 -9.08 -4.00
C LYS A 103 -15.94 -7.99 -4.31
N LYS A 104 -15.11 -7.58 -3.34
CA LYS A 104 -14.19 -6.45 -3.51
C LYS A 104 -12.78 -6.91 -3.89
N TYR A 105 -12.30 -6.46 -5.05
CA TYR A 105 -10.95 -6.77 -5.55
C TYR A 105 -9.83 -6.01 -4.82
N VAL A 106 -10.18 -4.91 -4.14
CA VAL A 106 -9.22 -4.03 -3.45
C VAL A 106 -9.48 -4.09 -1.94
N ARG A 107 -8.40 -4.17 -1.15
CA ARG A 107 -8.45 -4.13 0.31
C ARG A 107 -9.12 -2.83 0.78
N ARG A 108 -10.05 -2.93 1.73
CA ARG A 108 -10.78 -1.76 2.27
C ARG A 108 -9.90 -0.84 3.10
N HIS A 109 -9.08 -1.44 3.98
CA HIS A 109 -8.21 -0.73 4.90
C HIS A 109 -6.74 -1.09 4.63
N SER A 110 -5.91 -0.07 4.46
CA SER A 110 -4.46 -0.21 4.33
C SER A 110 -3.85 -0.76 5.63
N ASP A 111 -2.59 -1.18 5.60
CA ASP A 111 -1.88 -1.58 6.82
C ASP A 111 -1.72 -0.37 7.74
N PHE A 112 -1.41 0.80 7.18
CA PHE A 112 -1.39 2.08 7.90
C PHE A 112 -2.69 2.33 8.68
N TRP A 113 -3.84 2.26 8.01
CA TRP A 113 -5.14 2.55 8.63
C TRP A 113 -5.42 1.62 9.82
N VAL A 114 -5.15 0.31 9.66
CA VAL A 114 -5.34 -0.67 10.72
C VAL A 114 -4.39 -0.43 11.90
N GLY A 115 -3.14 -0.05 11.63
CA GLY A 115 -2.18 0.26 12.68
C GLY A 115 -2.50 1.53 13.46
N LEU A 116 -2.90 2.59 12.75
CA LEU A 116 -3.31 3.85 13.36
C LEU A 116 -4.58 3.67 14.20
N TYR A 117 -5.62 3.08 13.61
CA TYR A 117 -6.90 2.89 14.29
C TYR A 117 -6.80 1.91 15.47
N GLY A 118 -5.97 0.87 15.33
CA GLY A 118 -5.69 -0.06 16.42
C GLY A 118 -5.09 0.63 17.65
N GLN A 119 -4.26 1.65 17.46
CA GLN A 119 -3.71 2.43 18.57
C GLN A 119 -4.79 3.31 19.23
N SER A 120 -5.64 3.96 18.45
CA SER A 120 -6.77 4.74 18.98
C SER A 120 -7.74 3.88 19.79
N TRP A 121 -7.93 2.62 19.40
CA TRP A 121 -8.78 1.67 20.12
C TRP A 121 -8.25 1.35 21.51
N ILE A 122 -6.93 1.19 21.66
CA ILE A 122 -6.27 0.96 22.96
C ILE A 122 -6.46 2.19 23.86
N LEU A 123 -6.19 3.39 23.33
CA LEU A 123 -6.37 4.64 24.09
C LEU A 123 -7.81 4.84 24.56
N ALA A 124 -8.79 4.52 23.72
CA ALA A 124 -10.20 4.61 24.08
C ALA A 124 -10.58 3.56 25.14
N TRP A 125 -10.01 2.36 25.06
CA TRP A 125 -10.19 1.32 26.07
C TRP A 125 -9.63 1.75 27.43
N ASP A 126 -8.39 2.23 27.47
CA ASP A 126 -7.73 2.71 28.69
C ASP A 126 -8.60 3.78 29.37
N PHE A 127 -9.03 4.79 28.60
CA PHE A 127 -9.93 5.84 29.07
C PHE A 127 -11.25 5.30 29.65
N CYS A 128 -11.90 4.34 28.98
CA CYS A 128 -13.14 3.75 29.46
C CYS A 128 -12.93 2.83 30.67
N SER A 129 -11.76 2.19 30.78
CA SER A 129 -11.43 1.27 31.87
C SER A 129 -11.03 1.98 33.16
N GLY A 130 -10.80 3.30 33.12
CA GLY A 130 -10.43 4.09 34.29
C GLY A 130 -9.02 3.79 34.83
N ILE A 131 -8.16 3.20 34.00
CA ILE A 131 -6.73 2.99 34.26
C ILE A 131 -5.95 4.19 33.72
#